data_AF-A0A940REA9-F1
#
_entry.id   AF-A0A940REA9-F1
#
_cell.length_a   1.000
_cell.length_b   1.000
_cell.length_c   1.000
_cell.angle_alpha   90.00
_cell.angle_beta   90.00
_cell.angle_gamma   90.00
#
_symmetry.space_group_name_H-M   'P 1'
#
loop_
_entity.id
_entity.type
_entity.pdbx_description
1 polymer ?
#
loop_
_entity_poly.entity_id
_entity_poly.type
_entity_poly.pdbx_seq_one_letter_code
_entity_poly.pdbx_strand_id
1 'polypeptide(L)'
;MATVLLPPSLMKKPFNLSIVLTRIEKAVKPYPKAAMFELYERGYTTLFEQLISCIISIRTLDETTIPLSEKLFKMARTPKELLNLSPKN
;
A
#
# COMPACT_ATOMS: atom_id res chain seq x y z
N MET A 1 13.42 43.41 -18.98
CA MET A 1 13.06 42.29 -18.09
C MET A 1 14.34 41.64 -17.61
N ALA A 2 14.75 41.88 -16.37
CA ALA A 2 16.00 41.37 -15.83
C ALA A 2 15.82 39.89 -15.42
N THR A 3 16.51 39.00 -16.12
CA THR A 3 16.68 37.61 -15.70
C THR A 3 17.52 37.60 -14.43
N VAL A 4 16.94 37.23 -13.30
CA VAL A 4 17.69 36.99 -12.07
C VAL A 4 18.56 35.75 -12.29
N LEU A 5 19.84 35.95 -12.60
CA LEU A 5 20.83 34.88 -12.63
C LEU A 5 21.12 34.49 -11.17
N LEU A 6 20.46 33.44 -10.70
CA LEU A 6 20.78 32.82 -9.41
C LEU A 6 22.25 32.35 -9.45
N PRO A 7 23.02 32.54 -8.37
CA PRO A 7 24.38 32.00 -8.28
C PRO A 7 24.34 30.47 -8.48
N PRO A 8 25.42 29.84 -9.00
CA PRO A 8 25.43 28.41 -9.30
C PRO A 8 25.05 27.49 -8.13
N SER A 9 25.29 27.95 -6.89
CA SER A 9 24.90 27.28 -5.65
C SER A 9 23.39 27.26 -5.38
N LEU A 10 22.61 28.15 -6.01
CA LEU A 10 21.15 28.26 -5.89
C LEU A 10 20.39 27.71 -7.11
N MET A 11 21.09 27.20 -8.12
CA MET A 11 20.45 26.56 -9.27
C MET A 11 19.99 25.14 -8.90
N LYS A 12 18.69 24.86 -9.10
CA LYS A 12 18.15 23.50 -8.92
C LYS A 12 18.77 22.57 -9.95
N LYS A 13 19.32 21.44 -9.47
CA LYS A 13 19.78 20.36 -10.36
C LYS A 13 18.57 19.67 -11.02
N PRO A 14 18.68 19.19 -12.26
CA PRO A 14 17.65 18.37 -12.88
C PRO A 14 17.35 17.14 -12.02
N PHE A 15 16.09 16.97 -11.62
CA PHE A 15 15.61 15.82 -10.85
C PHE A 15 14.91 14.84 -11.79
N ASN A 16 15.65 13.84 -12.27
CA ASN A 16 15.10 12.84 -13.17
C ASN A 16 14.29 11.79 -12.38
N LEU A 17 12.96 11.89 -12.45
CA LEU A 17 12.04 11.03 -11.73
C LEU A 17 12.19 9.54 -12.11
N SER A 18 12.44 9.24 -13.38
CA SER A 18 12.63 7.85 -13.84
C SER A 18 13.82 7.19 -13.16
N ILE A 19 14.95 7.90 -13.06
CA ILE A 19 16.15 7.41 -12.35
C ILE A 19 15.85 7.17 -10.87
N VAL A 20 15.08 8.06 -10.24
CA VAL A 20 14.70 7.96 -8.82
C VAL A 20 13.85 6.72 -8.58
N LEU A 21 12.79 6.52 -9.37
CA LEU A 21 11.90 5.37 -9.24
C LEU A 21 12.64 4.04 -9.46
N THR A 22 13.51 3.94 -10.48
CA THR A 22 14.34 2.73 -10.69
C THR A 22 15.29 2.45 -9.52
N ARG A 23 15.84 3.50 -8.88
CA ARG A 23 16.70 3.33 -7.70
C ARG A 23 15.90 2.89 -6.47
N ILE A 24 14.73 3.48 -6.25
CA ILE A 24 13.82 3.10 -5.17
C ILE A 24 13.42 1.65 -5.33
N GLU A 25 12.96 1.24 -6.53
CA GLU A 25 12.57 -0.15 -6.83
C GLU A 25 13.67 -1.15 -6.43
N LYS A 26 14.93 -0.87 -6.77
CA LYS A 26 16.06 -1.71 -6.38
C LYS A 26 16.32 -1.70 -4.87
N ALA A 27 16.28 -0.51 -4.26
CA ALA A 27 16.57 -0.33 -2.84
C ALA A 27 15.53 -0.99 -1.94
N VAL A 28 14.26 -1.05 -2.37
CA VAL A 28 13.18 -1.60 -1.54
C VAL A 28 13.04 -3.13 -1.63
N LYS A 29 13.73 -3.80 -2.56
CA LYS A 29 13.63 -5.27 -2.76
C LYS A 29 13.83 -6.12 -1.50
N PRO A 30 14.73 -5.78 -0.56
CA PRO A 30 14.94 -6.60 0.64
C PRO A 30 13.83 -6.49 1.68
N TYR A 31 12.94 -5.49 1.58
CA TYR A 31 11.90 -5.25 2.57
C TYR A 31 10.63 -6.07 2.25
N PRO A 32 9.78 -6.34 3.25
CA PRO A 32 8.50 -6.98 3.04
C PRO A 32 7.63 -6.23 2.02
N LYS A 33 6.74 -6.96 1.36
CA LYS A 33 5.74 -6.37 0.46
C LYS A 33 4.70 -5.64 1.31
N ALA A 34 4.14 -4.57 0.76
CA ALA A 34 3.03 -3.91 1.43
C ALA A 34 1.81 -4.85 1.48
N ALA A 35 1.03 -4.77 2.56
CA ALA A 35 -0.02 -5.74 2.87
C ALA A 35 -0.95 -6.10 1.70
N MET A 36 -1.38 -5.14 0.90
CA MET A 36 -2.32 -5.39 -0.21
C MET A 36 -1.70 -6.24 -1.33
N PHE A 37 -0.42 -6.01 -1.65
CA PHE A 37 0.30 -6.81 -2.64
C PHE A 37 0.54 -8.22 -2.12
N GLU A 38 0.91 -8.35 -0.85
CA GLU A 38 1.11 -9.65 -0.23
C GLU A 38 -0.20 -10.45 -0.16
N LEU A 39 -1.31 -9.84 0.24
CA LEU A 39 -2.64 -10.47 0.25
C LEU A 39 -3.08 -10.86 -1.17
N TYR A 40 -2.81 -10.04 -2.18
CA TYR A 40 -3.09 -10.36 -3.57
C TYR A 40 -2.36 -11.64 -4.01
N GLU A 41 -1.06 -11.72 -3.73
CA GLU A 41 -0.24 -12.91 -4.05
C GLU A 41 -0.66 -14.15 -3.26
N ARG A 42 -1.19 -13.98 -2.06
CA ARG A 42 -1.80 -15.05 -1.25
C ARG A 42 -3.16 -15.52 -1.77
N GLY A 43 -3.73 -14.89 -2.81
CA GLY A 43 -4.97 -15.30 -3.46
C GLY A 43 -6.23 -14.50 -3.07
N TYR A 44 -6.07 -13.37 -2.37
CA TYR A 44 -7.15 -12.43 -2.06
C TYR A 44 -7.28 -11.38 -3.18
N THR A 45 -7.72 -11.81 -4.35
CA THR A 45 -7.64 -11.03 -5.59
C THR A 45 -8.91 -10.27 -5.95
N THR A 46 -9.99 -10.40 -5.17
CA THR A 46 -11.25 -9.70 -5.48
C THR A 46 -11.22 -8.24 -5.01
N LEU A 47 -12.00 -7.38 -5.68
CA LEU A 47 -12.16 -5.99 -5.27
C LEU A 47 -12.66 -5.85 -3.83
N PHE A 48 -13.58 -6.73 -3.42
CA PHE A 48 -14.13 -6.71 -2.06
C PHE A 48 -13.06 -7.01 -1.02
N GLU A 49 -12.25 -8.06 -1.22
CA GLU A 49 -11.20 -8.42 -0.27
C GLU A 49 -10.14 -7.32 -0.14
N GLN A 50 -9.74 -6.72 -1.26
CA GLN A 50 -8.79 -5.61 -1.27
C GLN A 50 -9.36 -4.38 -0.58
N LEU A 51 -10.62 -4.02 -0.86
CA LEU A 51 -11.29 -2.90 -0.19
C LEU A 51 -11.39 -3.10 1.32
N ILE A 52 -11.84 -4.27 1.77
CA ILE A 52 -11.95 -4.58 3.20
C ILE A 52 -10.58 -4.56 3.88
N SER A 53 -9.54 -5.11 3.23
CA SER A 53 -8.18 -5.08 3.76
C SER A 53 -7.61 -3.66 3.83
N CYS A 54 -7.89 -2.81 2.83
CA CYS A 54 -7.56 -1.38 2.86
C CYS A 54 -8.25 -0.63 4.01
N ILE A 55 -9.51 -0.98 4.33
CA ILE A 55 -10.21 -0.38 5.49
C ILE A 55 -9.53 -0.82 6.80
N ILE A 56 -9.17 -2.09 6.92
CA ILE A 56 -8.43 -2.62 8.08
C ILE A 56 -7.06 -1.97 8.22
N SER A 57 -6.38 -1.65 7.11
CA SER A 57 -5.04 -1.07 7.11
C SER A 57 -4.97 0.39 7.57
N ILE A 58 -6.12 1.07 7.74
CA ILE A 58 -6.13 2.48 8.15
C ILE A 58 -5.56 2.60 9.56
N ARG A 59 -4.41 3.28 9.66
CA ARG A 59 -3.65 3.47 10.92
C ARG A 59 -3.27 2.16 11.61
N THR A 60 -3.09 1.11 10.83
CA THR A 60 -2.70 -0.23 11.28
C THR A 60 -1.39 -0.63 10.59
N LEU A 61 -0.54 -1.38 11.29
CA LEU A 61 0.69 -1.93 10.73
C LEU A 61 0.39 -3.17 9.87
N ASP A 62 1.21 -3.44 8.85
CA ASP A 62 1.03 -4.57 7.95
C ASP A 62 1.05 -5.92 8.69
N GLU A 63 1.88 -6.03 9.74
CA GLU A 63 1.97 -7.20 10.62
C GLU A 63 0.68 -7.46 11.40
N THR A 64 -0.20 -6.46 11.52
CA THR A 64 -1.54 -6.59 12.11
C THR A 64 -2.61 -6.72 11.02
N THR A 65 -2.50 -5.94 9.93
CA THR A 65 -3.47 -5.94 8.83
C THR A 65 -3.59 -7.30 8.17
N ILE A 66 -2.47 -7.92 7.77
CA ILE A 66 -2.47 -9.19 7.04
C ILE A 66 -3.17 -10.30 7.85
N PRO A 67 -2.75 -10.64 9.09
CA PRO A 67 -3.39 -11.72 9.84
C PRO A 67 -4.86 -11.41 10.19
N LEU A 68 -5.23 -10.14 10.39
CA LEU A 68 -6.61 -9.77 10.67
C LEU A 68 -7.51 -9.92 9.43
N SER A 69 -7.03 -9.48 8.26
CA SER A 69 -7.71 -9.73 6.97
C SER A 69 -7.93 -11.22 6.73
N GLU A 70 -6.88 -12.04 6.91
CA GLU A 70 -6.99 -13.49 6.74
C GLU A 70 -7.99 -14.12 7.73
N LYS A 71 -7.99 -13.67 8.99
CA LYS A 71 -8.95 -14.14 10.00
C LYS A 71 -10.38 -13.79 9.59
N LEU A 72 -10.63 -12.57 9.13
CA LEU A 72 -11.95 -12.15 8.66
C LEU A 72 -12.38 -12.96 7.43
N PHE A 73 -11.49 -13.14 6.46
CA PHE A 73 -11.78 -13.86 5.22
C PHE A 73 -11.93 -15.37 5.41
N LYS A 74 -11.48 -15.95 6.52
CA LYS A 74 -11.87 -17.32 6.90
C LYS A 74 -13.35 -17.42 7.29
N MET A 75 -13.97 -16.30 7.70
CA MET A 75 -15.37 -16.25 8.15
C MET A 75 -16.29 -15.69 7.06
N ALA A 76 -15.84 -14.69 6.30
CA ALA A 76 -16.61 -14.02 5.26
C ALA A 76 -15.71 -13.41 4.18
N ARG A 77 -15.81 -13.91 2.93
CA ARG A 77 -15.05 -13.40 1.76
C ARG A 77 -15.90 -12.57 0.80
N THR A 78 -17.20 -12.45 1.05
CA THR A 78 -18.13 -11.71 0.21
C THR A 78 -18.96 -10.71 1.02
N PRO A 79 -19.52 -9.66 0.38
CA PRO A 79 -20.41 -8.73 1.06
C PRO A 79 -21.57 -9.42 1.78
N LYS A 80 -22.17 -10.44 1.14
CA LYS A 80 -23.31 -11.18 1.69
C LYS A 80 -22.94 -11.99 2.94
N GLU A 81 -21.78 -12.65 2.93
CA GLU A 81 -21.29 -13.38 4.11
C GLU A 81 -20.96 -12.43 5.25
N LEU A 82 -20.32 -11.29 4.94
CA LEU A 82 -19.92 -10.31 5.94
C LEU A 82 -21.16 -9.70 6.63
N LEU A 83 -22.23 -9.45 5.88
CA LEU A 83 -23.51 -8.97 6.43
C LEU A 83 -24.16 -9.94 7.43
N ASN A 84 -23.83 -11.23 7.38
CA ASN A 84 -24.34 -12.22 8.32
C ASN A 84 -23.51 -12.29 9.62
N LEU A 85 -22.39 -11.57 9.70
CA LEU A 85 -21.58 -11.51 10.92
C LEU A 85 -22.11 -10.43 11.87
N SER A 86 -22.09 -10.75 13.17
CA SER A 86 -22.38 -9.78 14.23
C SER A 86 -21.09 -9.09 14.70
N PRO A 87 -21.07 -7.76 14.84
CA PRO A 87 -19.95 -7.04 15.44
C PRO A 87 -19.72 -7.34 16.93
N LYS A 88 -20.69 -7.98 17.60
CA LYS A 88 -20.69 -8.23 19.06
C LYS A 88 -20.33 -9.66 19.46
N ASN A 89 -19.84 -10.47 18.53
CA ASN A 89 -19.33 -11.80 18.84
C ASN A 89 -17.90 -11.73 19.38
#